data_AF-A0A3N7F2C9-F1
#
_entry.id   AF-A0A3N7F2C9-F1
#
_cell.length_a   1.000
_cell.length_b   1.000
_cell.length_c   1.000
_cell.angle_alpha   90.00
_cell.angle_beta   90.00
_cell.angle_gamma   90.00
#
_symmetry.space_group_name_H-M   'P 1'
#
loop_
_entity.id
_entity.type
_entity.pdbx_description
1 polymer ?
#
loop_
_entity_poly.entity_id
_entity_poly.type
_entity_poly.pdbx_seq_one_letter_code
_entity_poly.pdbx_strand_id
1 'polypeptide(L)'
;MKSVIERYNKSKEVHHLMGNPTSELKFWQRETAMLRQQLQNLQENHRQMMGEELSGLSVKDLQNLENQLEMSLRGVRMKKGNLIHQENMELYKKANLICHENQELYKKVYGTREVNGANRNSLLTNGLGMGEESHVPVHLQLSQPQQQNYDTPASATKLGLQLH
;
A
#
# COMPACT_ATOMS: atom_id res chain seq x y z
N MET A 1 7.09 -8.10 -24.04
CA MET A 1 8.46 -8.39 -24.53
C MET A 1 8.46 -9.39 -25.69
N LYS A 2 7.72 -10.51 -25.62
CA LYS A 2 7.58 -11.47 -26.73
C LYS A 2 7.11 -10.84 -28.06
N SER A 3 6.15 -9.91 -28.03
CA SER A 3 5.68 -9.23 -29.26
C SER A 3 6.71 -8.29 -29.90
N VAL A 4 7.66 -7.72 -29.13
CA VAL A 4 8.71 -6.83 -29.68
C VAL A 4 9.75 -7.67 -30.44
N ILE A 5 10.12 -8.83 -29.88
CA ILE A 5 11.07 -9.78 -30.48
C ILE A 5 10.47 -10.38 -31.75
N GLU A 6 9.19 -10.74 -31.71
CA GLU A 6 8.47 -11.29 -32.87
C GLU A 6 8.33 -10.26 -34.00
N ARG A 7 8.09 -8.98 -33.67
CA ARG A 7 8.12 -7.86 -34.64
C ARG A 7 9.51 -7.65 -35.26
N TYR A 8 10.58 -7.73 -34.46
CA TYR A 8 11.95 -7.63 -34.95
C TYR A 8 12.29 -8.76 -35.93
N ASN A 9 11.93 -10.01 -35.60
CA ASN A 9 12.17 -11.16 -36.47
C ASN A 9 11.42 -11.04 -37.80
N LYS A 10 10.14 -10.64 -37.76
CA LYS A 10 9.35 -10.40 -38.98
C LYS A 10 9.92 -9.26 -39.84
N SER A 11 10.48 -8.22 -39.21
CA SER A 11 11.15 -7.12 -39.91
C SER A 11 12.44 -7.55 -40.60
N LYS A 12 13.21 -8.46 -39.99
CA LYS A 12 14.43 -9.02 -40.56
C LYS A 12 14.15 -9.89 -41.80
N GLU A 13 13.03 -10.61 -41.79
CA GLU A 13 12.56 -11.40 -42.94
C GLU A 13 12.07 -10.50 -44.09
N VAL A 14 11.37 -9.41 -43.80
CA VAL A 14 10.88 -8.45 -44.81
C VAL A 14 12.03 -7.64 -45.44
N HIS A 15 13.09 -7.32 -44.68
CA HIS A 15 14.27 -6.62 -45.21
C HIS A 15 15.01 -7.40 -46.31
N HIS A 16 14.95 -8.74 -46.29
CA HIS A 16 15.53 -9.57 -47.36
C HIS A 16 14.69 -9.58 -48.65
N LEU A 17 13.39 -9.29 -48.55
CA LEU A 17 12.43 -9.41 -49.66
C LEU A 17 12.09 -8.06 -50.34
N MET A 18 12.41 -6.93 -49.72
CA MET A 18 11.82 -5.64 -50.10
C MET A 18 12.89 -4.54 -50.28
N GLY A 19 13.73 -4.68 -51.30
CA GLY A 19 14.80 -3.72 -51.67
C GLY A 19 14.34 -2.38 -52.26
N ASN A 20 13.21 -1.80 -51.80
CA ASN A 20 12.75 -0.48 -52.23
C ASN A 20 12.70 0.50 -51.02
N PRO A 21 13.54 1.54 -50.99
CA PRO A 21 13.60 2.55 -49.92
C PRO A 21 12.25 3.21 -49.62
N THR A 22 11.37 3.32 -50.61
CA THR A 22 10.03 3.91 -50.47
C THR A 22 9.10 3.02 -49.64
N SER A 23 9.25 1.70 -49.76
CA SER A 23 8.44 0.73 -49.00
C SER A 23 8.88 0.64 -47.55
N GLU A 24 10.19 0.75 -47.28
CA GLU A 24 10.73 0.84 -45.92
C GLU A 24 10.27 2.10 -45.20
N LEU A 25 10.33 3.26 -45.87
CA LEU A 25 9.85 4.51 -45.28
C LEU A 25 8.36 4.44 -44.90
N LYS A 26 7.51 3.89 -45.78
CA LYS A 26 6.08 3.69 -45.50
C LYS A 26 5.85 2.69 -44.37
N PHE A 27 6.68 1.67 -44.24
CA PHE A 27 6.62 0.73 -43.13
C PHE A 27 6.92 1.43 -41.79
N TRP A 28 8.04 2.15 -41.69
CA TRP A 28 8.41 2.86 -40.46
C TRP A 28 7.44 3.97 -40.08
N GLN A 29 6.84 4.64 -41.07
CA GLN A 29 5.77 5.61 -40.82
C GLN A 29 4.55 4.95 -40.14
N ARG A 30 4.12 3.77 -40.62
CA ARG A 30 3.01 3.02 -40.00
C ARG A 30 3.38 2.54 -38.60
N GLU A 31 4.58 2.01 -38.42
CA GLU A 31 5.03 1.54 -37.12
C GLU A 31 5.07 2.68 -36.10
N THR A 32 5.60 3.84 -36.50
CA THR A 32 5.62 5.04 -35.66
C THR A 32 4.22 5.50 -35.28
N ALA A 33 3.27 5.49 -36.23
CA ALA A 33 1.88 5.85 -35.97
C ALA A 33 1.22 4.86 -34.98
N MET A 34 1.45 3.56 -35.17
CA MET A 34 0.93 2.52 -34.28
C MET A 34 1.48 2.67 -32.86
N LEU A 35 2.79 2.90 -32.70
CA LEU A 35 3.42 3.09 -31.40
C LEU A 35 2.90 4.35 -30.69
N ARG A 36 2.69 5.45 -31.43
CA ARG A 36 2.08 6.66 -30.87
C ARG A 36 0.66 6.40 -30.37
N GLN A 37 -0.15 5.65 -31.12
CA GLN A 37 -1.49 5.28 -30.71
C GLN A 37 -1.47 4.39 -29.46
N GLN A 38 -0.57 3.40 -29.38
CA GLN A 38 -0.42 2.56 -28.19
C GLN A 38 -0.04 3.38 -26.95
N LEU A 39 0.86 4.36 -27.10
CA LEU A 39 1.23 5.26 -26.02
C LEU A 39 0.05 6.13 -25.57
N GLN A 40 -0.69 6.72 -26.50
CA GLN A 40 -1.87 7.53 -26.20
C GLN A 40 -2.92 6.73 -25.43
N ASN A 41 -3.24 5.52 -25.92
CA ASN A 41 -4.19 4.63 -25.24
C ASN A 41 -3.71 4.29 -23.83
N LEU A 42 -2.41 4.00 -23.63
CA LEU A 42 -1.87 3.67 -22.31
C LEU A 42 -1.97 4.87 -21.35
N GLN A 43 -1.67 6.08 -21.83
CA GLN A 43 -1.78 7.30 -21.04
C GLN A 43 -3.23 7.62 -20.66
N GLU A 44 -4.16 7.45 -21.60
CA GLU A 44 -5.59 7.62 -21.35
C GLU A 44 -6.10 6.61 -20.31
N ASN A 45 -5.78 5.32 -20.47
CA ASN A 45 -6.12 4.30 -19.48
C ASN A 45 -5.56 4.64 -18.08
N HIS A 46 -4.33 5.15 -18.02
CA HIS A 46 -3.74 5.59 -16.75
C HIS A 46 -4.54 6.72 -16.11
N ARG A 47 -4.90 7.77 -16.88
CA ARG A 47 -5.73 8.88 -16.39
C ARG A 47 -7.09 8.39 -15.90
N GLN A 48 -7.75 7.52 -16.67
CA GLN A 48 -9.01 6.92 -16.28
C GLN A 48 -8.90 6.11 -14.98
N MET A 49 -7.86 5.26 -14.83
CA MET A 49 -7.60 4.56 -13.56
C MET A 49 -7.36 5.51 -12.37
N MET A 50 -6.87 6.72 -12.62
CA MET A 50 -6.71 7.76 -11.61
C MET A 50 -7.99 8.58 -11.36
N GLY A 51 -9.09 8.27 -12.06
CA GLY A 51 -10.36 8.98 -11.93
C GLY A 51 -10.45 10.27 -12.77
N GLU A 52 -9.53 10.48 -13.71
CA GLU A 52 -9.47 11.65 -14.58
C GLU A 52 -10.10 11.34 -15.96
N GLU A 53 -10.61 12.38 -16.64
CA GLU A 53 -11.12 12.29 -18.03
C GLU A 53 -12.16 11.16 -18.27
N LEU A 54 -13.06 10.93 -17.31
CA LEU A 54 -14.08 9.87 -17.39
C LEU A 54 -15.28 10.22 -18.28
N SER A 55 -15.36 11.46 -18.76
CA SER A 55 -16.43 11.92 -19.63
C SER A 55 -16.42 11.16 -20.96
N GLY A 56 -17.56 10.57 -21.35
CA GLY A 56 -17.69 9.80 -22.59
C GLY A 56 -17.60 8.29 -22.41
N LEU A 57 -17.24 7.81 -21.21
CA LEU A 57 -17.36 6.39 -20.87
C LEU A 57 -18.82 6.00 -20.65
N SER A 58 -19.19 4.79 -21.08
CA SER A 58 -20.51 4.23 -20.77
C SER A 58 -20.57 3.78 -19.31
N VAL A 59 -21.79 3.61 -18.78
CA VAL A 59 -22.00 3.03 -17.44
C VAL A 59 -21.31 1.68 -17.29
N LYS A 60 -21.29 0.87 -18.36
CA LYS A 60 -20.60 -0.43 -18.36
C LYS A 60 -19.08 -0.27 -18.24
N ASP A 61 -18.50 0.71 -18.93
CA ASP A 61 -17.06 0.96 -18.89
C ASP A 61 -16.64 1.46 -17.52
N LEU A 62 -17.43 2.36 -16.93
CA LEU A 62 -17.22 2.85 -15.55
C LEU A 62 -17.31 1.69 -14.54
N GLN A 63 -18.30 0.81 -14.67
CA GLN A 63 -18.43 -0.35 -13.77
C GLN A 63 -17.22 -1.29 -13.90
N ASN A 64 -16.72 -1.50 -15.11
CA ASN A 64 -15.52 -2.32 -15.33
C ASN A 64 -14.29 -1.69 -14.68
N LEU A 65 -14.13 -0.39 -14.81
CA LEU A 65 -13.04 0.38 -14.22
C LEU A 65 -13.08 0.29 -12.68
N GLU A 66 -14.26 0.50 -12.09
CA GLU A 66 -14.49 0.37 -10.66
C GLU A 66 -14.12 -1.03 -10.16
N ASN A 67 -14.63 -2.08 -10.83
CA ASN A 67 -14.33 -3.46 -10.47
C ASN A 67 -12.81 -3.75 -10.55
N GLN A 68 -12.12 -3.22 -11.55
CA GLN A 68 -10.68 -3.40 -11.71
C GLN A 68 -9.89 -2.71 -10.57
N LEU A 69 -10.28 -1.50 -10.21
CA LEU A 69 -9.69 -0.76 -9.09
C LEU A 69 -9.97 -1.43 -7.75
N GLU A 70 -11.19 -1.91 -7.53
CA GLU A 70 -11.57 -2.62 -6.31
C GLU A 70 -10.78 -3.91 -6.14
N MET A 71 -10.73 -4.75 -7.18
CA MET A 71 -9.99 -6.01 -7.15
C MET A 71 -8.50 -5.80 -6.88
N SER A 72 -7.89 -4.83 -7.56
CA SER A 72 -6.46 -4.52 -7.38
C SER A 72 -6.17 -3.95 -5.99
N LEU A 73 -6.99 -3.03 -5.49
CA LEU A 73 -6.87 -2.46 -4.14
C LEU A 73 -7.02 -3.53 -3.06
N ARG A 74 -7.99 -4.43 -3.22
CA ARG A 74 -8.17 -5.60 -2.33
C ARG A 74 -6.91 -6.45 -2.30
N GLY A 75 -6.30 -6.72 -3.46
CA GLY A 75 -5.04 -7.46 -3.56
C GLY A 75 -3.89 -6.76 -2.82
N VAL A 76 -3.72 -5.46 -3.01
CA VAL A 76 -2.70 -4.65 -2.32
C VAL A 76 -2.91 -4.68 -0.80
N ARG A 77 -4.14 -4.46 -0.33
CA ARG A 77 -4.49 -4.48 1.09
C ARG A 77 -4.21 -5.85 1.72
N MET A 78 -4.59 -6.93 1.04
CA MET A 78 -4.35 -8.30 1.50
C MET A 78 -2.85 -8.57 1.64
N LYS A 79 -2.04 -8.23 0.62
CA LYS A 79 -0.59 -8.42 0.68
C LYS A 79 0.05 -7.61 1.81
N LYS A 80 -0.36 -6.35 1.98
CA LYS A 80 0.12 -5.49 3.07
C LYS A 80 -0.27 -6.04 4.44
N GLY A 81 -1.52 -6.49 4.60
CA GLY A 81 -2.02 -7.10 5.83
C GLY A 81 -1.25 -8.36 6.21
N ASN A 82 -1.01 -9.26 5.25
CA ASN A 82 -0.23 -10.48 5.47
C ASN A 82 1.21 -10.17 5.90
N LEU A 83 1.85 -9.18 5.27
CA LEU A 83 3.22 -8.78 5.61
C LEU A 83 3.29 -8.21 7.05
N ILE A 84 2.39 -7.29 7.40
CA ILE A 84 2.32 -6.71 8.74
C ILE A 84 2.03 -7.79 9.78
N HIS A 85 1.11 -8.70 9.50
CA HIS A 85 0.80 -9.80 10.40
C HIS A 85 2.02 -10.70 10.64
N GLN A 86 2.74 -11.06 9.59
CA GLN A 86 3.96 -11.84 9.69
C GLN A 86 5.02 -11.12 10.54
N GLU A 87 5.23 -9.82 10.30
CA GLU A 87 6.20 -9.03 11.05
C GLU A 87 5.83 -8.93 12.55
N ASN A 88 4.56 -8.70 12.86
CA ASN A 88 4.06 -8.72 14.23
C ASN A 88 4.29 -10.06 14.93
N MET A 89 4.06 -11.17 14.23
CA MET A 89 4.31 -12.51 14.78
C MET A 89 5.79 -12.73 15.09
N GLU A 90 6.69 -12.30 14.21
CA GLU A 90 8.13 -12.41 14.46
C GLU A 90 8.60 -11.49 15.60
N LEU A 91 8.08 -10.26 15.69
CA LEU A 91 8.38 -9.36 16.80
C LEU A 91 7.86 -9.91 18.13
N TYR A 92 6.65 -10.48 18.16
CA TYR A 92 6.08 -11.10 19.36
C TYR A 92 6.94 -12.26 19.86
N LYS A 93 7.40 -13.15 18.96
CA LYS A 93 8.32 -14.23 19.32
C LYS A 93 9.62 -13.71 19.93
N LYS A 94 10.22 -12.67 19.32
CA LYS A 94 11.45 -12.04 19.83
C LYS A 94 11.24 -11.41 21.20
N ALA A 95 10.13 -10.70 21.41
CA ALA A 95 9.80 -10.09 22.70
C ALA A 95 9.67 -11.14 23.81
N ASN A 96 9.02 -12.28 23.51
CA ASN A 96 8.90 -13.38 24.46
C ASN A 96 10.25 -14.02 24.78
N LEU A 97 11.12 -14.21 23.78
CA LEU A 97 12.46 -14.75 23.98
C LEU A 97 13.30 -13.82 24.89
N ILE A 98 13.30 -12.52 24.61
CA ILE A 98 14.01 -11.52 25.42
C ILE A 98 13.45 -11.48 26.84
N CYS A 99 12.12 -11.55 27.00
CA CYS A 99 11.48 -11.59 28.31
C CYS A 99 11.96 -12.80 29.13
N HIS A 100 11.99 -13.99 28.50
CA HIS A 100 12.49 -15.22 29.12
C HIS A 100 13.97 -15.13 29.49
N GLU A 101 14.82 -14.68 28.56
CA GLU A 101 16.26 -14.50 28.81
C GLU A 101 16.52 -13.50 29.94
N ASN A 102 15.81 -12.37 29.95
CA ASN A 102 15.91 -11.37 31.02
C ASN A 102 15.48 -11.97 32.36
N GLN A 103 14.41 -12.76 32.41
CA GLN A 103 13.98 -13.43 33.63
C GLN A 103 15.06 -14.37 34.18
N GLU A 104 15.72 -15.14 33.31
CA GLU A 104 16.83 -16.02 33.69
C GLU A 104 18.06 -15.24 34.16
N LEU A 105 18.37 -14.10 33.52
CA LEU A 105 19.44 -13.20 33.97
C LEU A 105 19.12 -12.60 35.35
N TYR A 106 17.90 -12.14 35.59
CA TYR A 106 17.46 -11.65 36.90
C TYR A 106 17.62 -12.73 37.98
N LYS A 107 17.20 -13.98 37.71
CA LYS A 107 17.42 -15.11 38.64
C LYS A 107 18.91 -15.36 38.91
N LYS A 108 19.79 -15.24 37.92
CA LYS A 108 21.23 -15.42 38.12
C LYS A 108 21.87 -14.30 38.94
N VAL A 109 21.47 -13.05 38.70
CA VAL A 109 22.05 -11.88 39.40
C VAL A 109 21.58 -11.81 40.85
N TYR A 110 20.31 -12.11 41.11
CA TYR A 110 19.70 -11.91 42.43
C TYR A 110 19.41 -13.20 43.19
N GLY A 111 19.27 -14.34 42.51
CA GLY A 111 18.99 -15.63 43.14
C GLY A 111 20.17 -16.22 43.92
N THR A 112 21.39 -15.73 43.72
CA THR A 112 22.56 -16.14 44.51
C THR A 112 22.75 -15.29 45.78
N ARG A 113 21.96 -14.23 45.98
CA ARG A 113 22.10 -13.31 47.11
C ARG A 113 21.53 -13.85 48.43
N GLU A 114 20.76 -14.93 48.40
CA GLU A 114 20.09 -15.47 49.59
C GLU A 114 20.94 -16.44 50.44
N VAL A 115 22.20 -16.71 50.10
CA VAL A 115 23.07 -17.58 50.93
C VAL A 115 23.91 -16.81 51.96
N ASN A 116 24.02 -15.48 51.84
CA ASN A 116 24.84 -14.68 52.76
C ASN A 116 23.97 -13.74 53.59
N GLY A 117 23.73 -14.16 54.83
CA GLY A 117 22.86 -13.53 55.80
C GLY A 117 23.26 -12.10 56.19
N ALA A 118 22.22 -11.39 56.63
CA ALA A 118 22.23 -10.09 57.32
C ALA A 118 22.72 -8.90 56.49
N ASN A 119 21.79 -7.98 56.16
CA ASN A 119 21.77 -6.60 56.70
C ASN A 119 20.96 -5.65 55.79
N ARG A 120 19.75 -5.35 56.25
CA ARG A 120 18.97 -4.09 56.18
C ARG A 120 18.78 -3.38 54.83
N ASN A 121 17.51 -3.35 54.43
CA ASN A 121 16.72 -2.14 54.13
C ASN A 121 17.48 -0.97 53.50
N SER A 122 17.60 -0.96 52.18
CA SER A 122 17.47 0.26 51.40
C SER A 122 17.09 -0.10 49.97
N LEU A 123 16.10 0.62 49.42
CA LEU A 123 15.65 0.61 48.02
C LEU A 123 14.50 -0.35 47.66
N LEU A 124 13.43 -0.27 48.44
CA LEU A 124 12.09 -0.23 47.85
C LEU A 124 11.89 1.18 47.26
N THR A 125 12.25 1.42 46.00
CA THR A 125 11.77 2.60 45.24
C THR A 125 11.93 2.32 43.75
N ASN A 126 10.78 2.25 43.07
CA ASN A 126 10.54 2.24 41.62
C ASN A 126 10.36 0.88 40.93
N GLY A 127 9.10 0.40 41.01
CA GLY A 127 8.30 0.23 39.79
C GLY A 127 8.27 -1.15 39.15
N LEU A 128 7.34 -1.98 39.63
CA LEU A 128 6.42 -2.89 38.90
C LEU A 128 6.28 -4.24 39.60
N GLY A 129 5.70 -4.20 40.80
CA GLY A 129 5.01 -5.35 41.36
C GLY A 129 3.63 -5.44 40.74
N MET A 130 3.39 -6.51 39.97
CA MET A 130 2.05 -6.98 39.63
C MET A 130 1.38 -7.48 40.92
N GLY A 131 0.61 -6.61 41.56
CA GLY A 131 -0.45 -6.99 42.48
C GLY A 131 -1.77 -6.85 41.74
N GLU A 132 -2.57 -7.92 41.76
CA GLU A 132 -3.92 -7.99 41.21
C GLU A 132 -4.78 -6.78 41.63
N GLU A 133 -5.20 -5.92 40.68
CA GLU A 133 -6.52 -5.28 40.73
C GLU A 133 -6.85 -4.46 39.47
N SER A 134 -8.13 -4.58 39.07
CA SER A 134 -8.87 -3.82 38.04
C SER A 134 -8.51 -4.02 36.57
N HIS A 135 -9.38 -4.81 35.91
CA HIS A 135 -9.74 -4.63 34.51
C HIS A 135 -10.03 -3.15 34.22
N VAL A 136 -9.11 -2.46 33.56
CA VAL A 136 -9.43 -1.24 32.81
C VAL A 136 -9.49 -1.64 31.33
N PRO A 137 -10.65 -1.52 30.67
CA PRO A 137 -10.73 -1.77 29.23
C PRO A 137 -9.81 -0.78 28.54
N VAL A 138 -8.77 -1.27 27.86
CA VAL A 138 -7.90 -0.44 27.03
C VAL A 138 -8.74 0.05 25.85
N HIS A 139 -9.27 1.26 25.97
CA HIS A 139 -10.05 1.90 24.92
C HIS A 139 -9.06 2.44 23.88
N LEU A 140 -8.69 1.60 22.91
CA LEU A 140 -7.94 2.01 21.72
C LEU A 140 -8.88 2.82 20.82
N GLN A 141 -8.98 4.12 21.07
CA GLN A 141 -9.60 5.03 20.11
C GLN A 141 -8.72 5.09 18.86
N LEU A 142 -9.24 4.57 17.74
CA LEU A 142 -8.71 4.88 16.43
C LEU A 142 -8.70 6.41 16.27
N SER A 143 -7.53 6.98 16.03
CA SER A 143 -7.42 8.38 15.61
C SER A 143 -8.29 8.57 14.36
N GLN A 144 -9.37 9.32 14.50
CA GLN A 144 -10.13 9.78 13.33
C GLN A 144 -9.19 10.64 12.47
N PRO A 145 -9.29 10.58 11.13
CA PRO A 145 -8.53 11.47 10.28
C PRO A 145 -8.91 12.91 10.64
N GLN A 146 -7.92 13.72 11.03
CA GLN A 146 -8.11 15.15 11.27
C GLN A 146 -8.77 15.75 10.02
N GLN A 147 -10.02 16.19 10.15
CA GLN A 147 -10.63 17.07 9.17
C GLN A 147 -9.84 18.38 9.21
N GLN A 148 -9.03 18.62 8.20
CA GLN A 148 -8.52 19.96 7.93
C GLN A 148 -9.75 20.84 7.64
N ASN A 149 -10.03 21.73 8.59
CA ASN A 149 -10.91 22.87 8.41
C ASN A 149 -10.38 23.69 7.23
N TYR A 150 -11.01 23.57 6.07
CA TYR A 150 -10.95 24.61 5.06
C TYR A 150 -12.11 25.56 5.36
N ASP A 151 -11.78 26.72 5.90
CA ASP A 151 -12.69 27.86 5.98
C ASP A 151 -13.31 28.07 4.59
N THR A 152 -14.62 27.82 4.49
CA THR A 152 -15.39 28.11 3.29
C THR A 152 -15.74 29.60 3.35
N PRO A 153 -15.22 30.48 2.46
CA PRO A 153 -15.68 31.86 2.44
C PRO A 153 -17.12 31.89 1.95
N ALA A 154 -17.98 32.55 2.73
CA ALA A 154 -19.38 32.75 2.43
C ALA A 154 -19.57 33.46 1.08
N SER A 155 -19.93 32.69 0.06
CA SER A 155 -20.72 33.18 -1.08
C SER A 155 -21.78 32.15 -1.38
N ALA A 156 -22.88 32.23 -0.62
CA ALA A 156 -24.10 31.51 -0.87
C ALA A 156 -24.72 32.00 -2.19
N THR A 157 -24.46 31.31 -3.29
CA THR A 157 -25.24 31.48 -4.52
C THR A 157 -26.55 30.73 -4.35
N LYS A 158 -27.56 31.49 -3.95
CA LYS A 158 -28.97 31.11 -3.86
C LYS A 158 -29.47 30.54 -5.20
N LEU A 159 -29.61 29.21 -5.31
CA LEU A 159 -30.40 28.57 -6.35
C LEU A 159 -31.68 28.03 -5.72
N GLY A 160 -32.71 28.87 -5.72
CA GLY A 160 -34.06 28.45 -5.42
C GLY A 160 -34.64 27.72 -6.61
N LEU A 161 -34.89 26.42 -6.45
CA LEU A 161 -35.83 25.66 -7.26
C LEU A 161 -36.85 25.04 -6.31
N GLN A 162 -37.93 25.79 -6.07
CA GLN A 162 -39.20 25.21 -5.61
C GLN A 162 -39.91 24.76 -6.89
N LEU A 163 -40.07 23.45 -7.08
CA LEU A 163 -41.03 22.91 -8.04
C LEU A 163 -42.28 22.45 -7.29
N HIS A 164 -43.40 22.73 -7.94
CA HIS A 164 -44.80 22.72 -7.52
C HIS A 164 -45.28 21.39 -6.93
#